data_AF-A0A1H3BXQ1-F1
#
_entry.id   AF-A0A1H3BXQ1-F1
#
_cell.length_a   1.000
_cell.length_b   1.000
_cell.length_c   1.000
_cell.angle_alpha   90.00
_cell.angle_beta   90.00
_cell.angle_gamma   90.00
#
_symmetry.space_group_name_H-M   'P 1'
#
loop_
_entity.id
_entity.type
_entity.pdbx_description
1 polymer ?
#
loop_
_entity_poly.entity_id
_entity_poly.type
_entity_poly.pdbx_seq_one_letter_code
_entity_poly.pdbx_strand_id
1 'polypeptide(L)'
;MVPLIFSSTPRSDRSAAALPVPHRGWRLSVTRVGEGWVGEASRPGRNGAPRALACETGAQRAGVLAALRARIDARRAGFVAARRLAEPVDIASVEEFLDALDQVDPQDGRLAMLVAHAAAPGRTLPASEIGRAGGHDGAQGASMHYGRLARDLAEAMELRPDPEHLAVDPAAALVAWIPVIAEPLPTPTCAVAARPDPIWRMHGPLAAALARLGLVGG
;
A
#
# COMPACT_ATOMS: atom_id res chain seq x y z
N MET A 1 11.48 14.28 -59.02
CA MET A 1 10.54 14.99 -58.15
C MET A 1 9.47 13.98 -57.76
N VAL A 2 9.55 13.38 -56.57
CA VAL A 2 8.70 12.26 -56.12
C VAL A 2 7.73 12.81 -55.06
N PRO A 3 6.42 12.62 -55.17
CA PRO A 3 5.49 13.08 -54.15
C PRO A 3 5.51 12.13 -52.95
N LEU A 4 5.63 12.70 -51.74
CA LEU A 4 5.51 12.01 -50.47
C LEU A 4 4.03 11.70 -50.19
N ILE A 5 3.68 10.42 -50.20
CA ILE A 5 2.39 9.92 -49.72
C ILE A 5 2.46 9.89 -48.19
N PHE A 6 1.77 10.83 -47.53
CA PHE A 6 1.52 10.75 -46.10
C PHE A 6 0.53 9.61 -45.84
N SER A 7 1.06 8.47 -45.38
CA SER A 7 0.28 7.36 -44.84
C SER A 7 -0.39 7.82 -43.55
N SER A 8 -1.64 8.26 -43.66
CA SER A 8 -2.51 8.57 -42.52
C SER A 8 -2.81 7.26 -41.77
N THR A 9 -2.20 7.06 -40.61
CA THR A 9 -2.60 6.01 -39.67
C THR A 9 -4.09 6.16 -39.35
N PRO A 10 -4.90 5.09 -39.45
CA PRO A 10 -6.32 5.20 -39.16
C PRO A 10 -6.50 5.58 -37.69
N ARG A 11 -7.14 6.72 -37.47
CA ARG A 11 -7.61 7.20 -36.18
C ARG A 11 -8.62 6.16 -35.67
N SER A 12 -8.18 5.28 -34.77
CA SER A 12 -9.03 4.29 -34.13
C SER A 12 -10.24 5.01 -33.52
N ASP A 13 -11.40 4.67 -34.05
CA ASP A 13 -12.70 5.16 -33.63
C ASP A 13 -12.82 4.98 -32.12
N ARG A 14 -12.82 6.09 -31.36
CA ARG A 14 -13.11 6.09 -29.92
C ARG A 14 -14.62 5.88 -29.73
N SER A 15 -15.13 4.75 -30.21
CA SER A 15 -16.48 4.29 -29.94
C SER A 15 -16.56 3.93 -28.46
N ALA A 16 -17.32 4.74 -27.71
CA ALA A 16 -17.79 4.51 -26.35
C ALA A 16 -16.91 3.57 -25.50
N ALA A 17 -15.73 4.05 -25.07
CA ALA A 17 -14.94 3.33 -24.09
C ALA A 17 -15.80 3.15 -22.83
N ALA A 18 -16.24 1.92 -22.56
CA ALA A 18 -16.99 1.60 -21.36
C ALA A 18 -16.16 2.04 -20.14
N LEU A 19 -16.81 2.70 -19.17
CA LEU A 19 -16.15 3.13 -17.95
C LEU A 19 -15.43 1.94 -17.30
N PRO A 20 -14.21 2.14 -16.76
CA PRO A 20 -13.47 1.07 -16.10
C PRO A 20 -14.30 0.46 -14.96
N VAL A 21 -14.29 -0.87 -14.87
CA VAL A 21 -15.00 -1.59 -13.80
C VAL A 21 -14.07 -1.70 -12.59
N PRO A 22 -14.45 -1.22 -11.40
CA PRO A 22 -13.62 -1.36 -10.20
C PRO A 22 -13.63 -2.82 -9.70
N HIS A 23 -12.50 -3.29 -9.19
CA HIS A 23 -12.35 -4.57 -8.49
C HIS A 23 -11.18 -4.51 -7.50
N ARG A 24 -11.44 -4.55 -6.18
CA ARG A 24 -10.41 -4.54 -5.12
C ARG A 24 -9.32 -3.46 -5.31
N GLY A 25 -9.73 -2.22 -5.58
CA GLY A 25 -8.84 -1.08 -5.83
C GLY A 25 -8.23 -1.01 -7.25
N TRP A 26 -8.45 -2.03 -8.08
CA TRP A 26 -8.05 -2.03 -9.49
C TRP A 26 -9.15 -1.46 -10.39
N ARG A 27 -8.75 -0.79 -11.46
CA ARG A 27 -9.60 -0.39 -12.58
C ARG A 27 -9.39 -1.37 -13.72
N LEU A 28 -10.47 -2.02 -14.14
CA LEU A 28 -10.48 -2.97 -15.25
C LEU A 28 -11.02 -2.27 -16.50
N SER A 29 -10.17 -2.06 -17.50
CA SER A 29 -10.55 -1.56 -18.81
C SER A 29 -10.59 -2.70 -19.81
N VAL A 30 -11.66 -2.82 -20.59
CA VAL A 30 -11.79 -3.85 -21.63
C VAL A 30 -12.23 -3.19 -22.94
N THR A 31 -11.40 -3.34 -23.97
CA THR A 31 -11.53 -2.66 -25.26
C THR A 31 -11.63 -3.70 -26.37
N ARG A 32 -12.49 -3.45 -27.37
CA ARG A 32 -12.60 -4.32 -28.54
C ARG A 32 -11.42 -4.08 -29.48
N VAL A 33 -10.78 -5.15 -29.94
CA VAL A 33 -9.66 -5.10 -30.90
C VAL A 33 -9.91 -6.16 -31.97
N GLY A 34 -10.21 -5.71 -33.19
CA GLY A 34 -10.66 -6.60 -34.27
C GLY A 34 -11.92 -7.38 -33.88
N GLU A 35 -11.86 -8.71 -34.00
CA GLU A 35 -12.96 -9.61 -33.59
C GLU A 35 -12.91 -10.00 -32.11
N GLY A 36 -11.85 -9.63 -31.39
CA GLY A 36 -11.64 -9.98 -29.99
C GLY A 36 -11.75 -8.81 -29.02
N TRP A 37 -11.45 -9.11 -27.76
CA TRP A 37 -11.39 -8.17 -26.65
C TRP A 37 -10.04 -8.26 -25.96
N VAL A 38 -9.48 -7.10 -25.61
CA VAL A 38 -8.28 -6.97 -24.80
C VAL A 38 -8.65 -6.24 -23.53
N GLY A 39 -8.30 -6.80 -22.40
CA GLY A 39 -8.54 -6.25 -21.07
C GLY A 39 -7.22 -5.94 -20.38
N GLU A 40 -7.21 -4.86 -19.61
CA GLU A 40 -6.09 -4.44 -18.78
C GLU A 40 -6.60 -4.13 -17.38
N ALA A 41 -5.90 -4.64 -16.37
CA ALA A 41 -6.08 -4.25 -14.97
C ALA A 41 -5.01 -3.22 -14.61
N SER A 42 -5.42 -2.01 -14.23
CA SER A 42 -4.50 -0.96 -13.78
C SER A 42 -4.97 -0.33 -12.47
N ARG A 43 -4.03 0.20 -11.68
CA ARG A 43 -4.33 1.07 -10.53
C ARG A 43 -3.41 2.30 -10.54
N PRO A 44 -3.76 3.39 -9.85
CA PRO A 44 -2.80 4.46 -9.61
C PRO A 44 -1.56 3.88 -8.89
N GLY A 45 -0.38 4.11 -9.43
CA GLY A 45 0.90 3.86 -8.76
C GLY A 45 1.55 5.17 -8.33
N ARG A 46 2.84 5.09 -7.98
CA ARG A 46 3.67 6.25 -7.62
C ARG A 46 3.51 7.42 -8.60
N ASN A 47 3.35 8.63 -8.07
CA ASN A 47 3.13 9.87 -8.82
C ASN A 47 1.90 9.86 -9.77
N GLY A 48 0.93 8.98 -9.53
CA GLY A 48 -0.30 8.87 -10.34
C GLY A 48 -0.12 8.15 -11.67
N ALA A 49 1.08 7.62 -11.98
CA ALA A 49 1.30 6.81 -13.16
C ALA A 49 0.51 5.50 -13.05
N PRO A 50 -0.31 5.11 -14.05
CA PRO A 50 -1.06 3.88 -14.00
C PRO A 50 -0.10 2.68 -14.03
N ARG A 51 -0.24 1.78 -13.07
CA ARG A 51 0.48 0.52 -13.02
C ARG A 51 -0.41 -0.59 -13.56
N ALA A 52 0.00 -1.20 -14.66
CA ALA A 52 -0.64 -2.40 -15.21
C ALA A 52 -0.23 -3.63 -14.39
N LEU A 53 -1.20 -4.47 -14.04
CA LEU A 53 -0.97 -5.78 -13.42
C LEU A 53 -0.98 -6.91 -14.44
N ALA A 54 -1.96 -6.88 -15.33
CA ALA A 54 -2.26 -7.98 -16.23
C ALA A 54 -2.96 -7.47 -17.48
N CYS A 55 -2.63 -8.11 -18.60
CA CYS A 55 -3.37 -8.00 -19.84
C CYS A 55 -3.99 -9.37 -20.15
N GLU A 56 -5.26 -9.38 -20.48
CA GLU A 56 -6.01 -10.59 -20.84
C GLU A 56 -6.67 -10.39 -22.21
N THR A 57 -6.77 -11.45 -23.00
CA THR A 57 -7.40 -11.37 -24.33
C THR A 57 -8.41 -12.50 -24.49
N GLY A 58 -9.50 -12.25 -25.21
CA GLY A 58 -10.50 -13.28 -25.46
C GLY A 58 -11.59 -12.89 -26.44
N ALA A 59 -12.37 -13.87 -26.88
CA ALA A 59 -13.46 -13.66 -27.84
C ALA A 59 -14.67 -12.93 -27.23
N GLN A 60 -14.83 -12.97 -25.90
CA GLN A 60 -15.97 -12.39 -25.19
C GLN A 60 -15.52 -11.40 -24.12
N ARG A 61 -16.11 -10.20 -24.12
CA ARG A 61 -15.85 -9.15 -23.12
C ARG A 61 -16.00 -9.67 -21.68
N ALA A 62 -17.07 -10.42 -21.40
CA ALA A 62 -17.35 -10.96 -20.08
C ALA A 62 -16.27 -11.96 -19.63
N GLY A 63 -15.78 -12.80 -20.54
CA GLY A 63 -14.71 -13.76 -20.26
C GLY A 63 -13.40 -13.06 -19.90
N VAL A 64 -13.02 -12.02 -20.66
CA VAL A 64 -11.83 -11.21 -20.36
C VAL A 64 -11.94 -10.53 -18.99
N LEU A 65 -13.10 -9.95 -18.67
CA LEU A 65 -13.32 -9.32 -17.37
C LEU A 65 -13.26 -10.33 -16.21
N ALA A 66 -13.83 -11.53 -16.39
CA ALA A 66 -13.77 -12.59 -15.40
C ALA A 66 -12.33 -13.08 -15.16
N ALA A 67 -11.54 -13.23 -16.23
CA ALA A 67 -10.12 -13.61 -16.13
C ALA A 67 -9.30 -12.57 -15.36
N LEU A 68 -9.49 -11.27 -15.64
CA LEU A 68 -8.83 -10.19 -14.90
C LEU A 68 -9.17 -10.22 -13.41
N ARG A 69 -10.45 -10.40 -13.05
CA ARG A 69 -10.89 -10.52 -11.65
C ARG A 69 -10.25 -11.71 -10.96
N ALA A 70 -10.32 -12.89 -11.59
CA ALA A 70 -9.73 -14.12 -11.06
C ALA A 70 -8.22 -13.98 -10.82
N ARG A 71 -7.51 -13.25 -11.70
CA ARG A 71 -6.08 -12.99 -11.55
C ARG A 71 -5.77 -12.06 -10.37
N ILE A 72 -6.57 -11.02 -10.16
CA ILE A 72 -6.46 -10.15 -8.98
C ILE A 72 -6.75 -10.93 -7.70
N ASP A 73 -7.81 -11.74 -7.70
CA ASP A 73 -8.21 -12.53 -6.54
C ASP A 73 -7.18 -13.62 -6.22
N ALA A 74 -6.60 -14.28 -7.21
CA ALA A 74 -5.53 -15.26 -7.03
C ALA A 74 -4.26 -14.62 -6.46
N ARG A 75 -3.87 -13.44 -6.96
CA ARG A 75 -2.76 -12.66 -6.39
C ARG A 75 -3.03 -12.31 -4.93
N ARG A 76 -4.25 -11.88 -4.62
CA ARG A 76 -4.68 -11.55 -3.27
C ARG A 76 -4.64 -12.75 -2.33
N ALA A 77 -5.14 -13.90 -2.78
CA ALA A 77 -5.07 -15.15 -2.03
C ALA A 77 -3.62 -15.56 -1.72
N GLY A 78 -2.70 -15.35 -2.66
CA GLY A 78 -1.27 -15.54 -2.45
C GLY A 78 -0.70 -14.66 -1.33
N PHE A 79 -1.10 -13.38 -1.27
CA PHE A 79 -0.71 -12.51 -0.16
C PHE A 79 -1.27 -12.99 1.17
N VAL A 80 -2.57 -13.27 1.24
CA VAL A 80 -3.22 -13.75 2.47
C VAL A 80 -2.57 -15.03 2.99
N ALA A 81 -2.27 -15.99 2.11
CA ALA A 81 -1.62 -17.25 2.48
C ALA A 81 -0.17 -17.06 2.97
N ALA A 82 0.50 -15.97 2.59
CA ALA A 82 1.87 -15.67 2.98
C ALA A 82 1.98 -14.84 4.27
N ARG A 83 0.85 -14.42 4.86
CA ARG A 83 0.85 -13.65 6.11
C ARG A 83 1.28 -14.51 7.29
N ARG A 84 1.93 -13.86 8.25
CA ARG A 84 2.15 -14.45 9.57
C ARG A 84 0.98 -14.09 10.47
N LEU A 85 0.26 -15.10 10.95
CA LEU A 85 -0.79 -14.92 11.94
C LEU A 85 -0.22 -14.31 13.22
N ALA A 86 -0.81 -13.21 13.68
CA ALA A 86 -0.39 -12.50 14.88
C ALA A 86 -1.57 -11.70 15.46
N GLU A 87 -1.55 -11.53 16.78
CA GLU A 87 -2.48 -10.64 17.49
C GLU A 87 -1.85 -9.25 17.64
N PRO A 88 -2.60 -8.14 17.48
CA PRO A 88 -4.04 -8.03 17.16
C PRO A 88 -4.33 -7.95 15.66
N VAL A 89 -3.31 -8.11 14.81
CA VAL A 89 -3.43 -8.06 13.35
C VAL A 89 -2.35 -8.90 12.69
N ASP A 90 -2.73 -9.65 11.66
CA ASP A 90 -1.80 -10.40 10.83
C ASP A 90 -0.67 -9.52 10.28
N ILE A 91 0.52 -10.09 10.21
CA ILE A 91 1.69 -9.40 9.69
C ILE A 91 1.86 -9.76 8.22
N ALA A 92 1.74 -8.73 7.37
CA ALA A 92 1.91 -8.83 5.92
C ALA A 92 3.31 -9.30 5.52
N SER A 93 3.39 -9.95 4.36
CA SER A 93 4.65 -10.38 3.75
C SER A 93 5.41 -9.18 3.15
N VAL A 94 6.68 -9.39 2.78
CA VAL A 94 7.51 -8.36 2.14
C VAL A 94 6.87 -7.91 0.82
N GLU A 95 6.39 -8.86 0.03
CA GLU A 95 5.78 -8.65 -1.28
C GLU A 95 4.45 -7.89 -1.16
N GLU A 96 3.69 -8.15 -0.12
CA GLU A 96 2.45 -7.43 0.17
C GLU A 96 2.75 -5.98 0.61
N PHE A 97 3.75 -5.76 1.46
CA PHE A 97 4.19 -4.40 1.82
C PHE A 97 4.76 -3.63 0.63
N LEU A 98 5.52 -4.26 -0.26
CA LEU A 98 6.00 -3.63 -1.49
C LEU A 98 4.83 -3.19 -2.39
N ASP A 99 3.82 -4.03 -2.52
CA ASP A 99 2.62 -3.72 -3.29
C ASP A 99 1.83 -2.55 -2.67
N ALA A 100 1.72 -2.52 -1.34
CA ALA A 100 1.03 -1.47 -0.60
C ALA A 100 1.79 -0.13 -0.60
N LEU A 101 3.12 -0.14 -0.42
CA LEU A 101 3.96 1.06 -0.46
C LEU A 101 3.94 1.72 -1.84
N ASP A 102 3.86 0.94 -2.91
CA ASP A 102 3.69 1.45 -4.27
C ASP A 102 2.31 2.08 -4.50
N GLN A 103 1.26 1.54 -3.87
CA GLN A 103 -0.11 2.05 -3.98
C GLN A 103 -0.35 3.29 -3.12
N VAL A 104 0.10 3.28 -1.86
CA VAL A 104 -0.05 4.40 -0.92
C VAL A 104 0.91 5.53 -1.27
N ASP A 105 2.09 5.18 -1.81
CA ASP A 105 3.15 6.09 -2.22
C ASP A 105 3.42 7.18 -1.17
N PRO A 106 3.82 6.79 0.07
CA PRO A 106 4.02 7.76 1.13
C PRO A 106 5.10 8.76 0.72
N GLN A 107 4.77 10.05 0.82
CA GLN A 107 5.67 11.17 0.52
C GLN A 107 6.07 11.91 1.79
N ASP A 108 7.10 12.74 1.65
CA ASP A 108 7.54 13.72 2.64
C ASP A 108 7.78 13.11 4.04
N GLY A 109 7.22 13.73 5.08
CA GLY A 109 7.41 13.34 6.47
C GLY A 109 7.01 11.89 6.76
N ARG A 110 5.99 11.34 6.10
CA ARG A 110 5.57 9.95 6.32
C ARG A 110 6.62 8.94 5.83
N LEU A 111 7.28 9.25 4.70
CA LEU A 111 8.37 8.41 4.20
C LEU A 111 9.60 8.53 5.11
N ALA A 112 9.92 9.74 5.55
CA ALA A 112 11.03 9.98 6.48
C ALA A 112 10.85 9.22 7.81
N MET A 113 9.62 9.16 8.34
CA MET A 113 9.27 8.37 9.52
C MET A 113 9.57 6.87 9.33
N LEU A 114 9.16 6.29 8.19
CA LEU A 114 9.43 4.88 7.86
C LEU A 114 10.93 4.61 7.74
N VAL A 115 11.65 5.46 7.00
CA VAL A 115 13.08 5.30 6.77
C VAL A 115 13.86 5.39 8.08
N ALA A 116 13.58 6.40 8.91
CA ALA A 116 14.24 6.56 10.21
C ALA A 116 13.98 5.36 11.14
N HIS A 117 12.73 4.90 11.21
CA HIS A 117 12.37 3.76 12.06
C HIS A 117 12.98 2.44 11.58
N ALA A 118 13.06 2.23 10.26
CA ALA A 118 13.72 1.06 9.70
C ALA A 118 15.25 1.08 9.89
N ALA A 119 15.88 2.26 9.80
CA ALA A 119 17.33 2.44 9.95
C ALA A 119 17.80 2.37 11.42
N ALA A 120 16.89 2.53 12.38
CA ALA A 120 17.24 2.51 13.79
C ALA A 120 17.77 1.14 14.25
N PRO A 121 18.67 1.10 15.26
CA PRO A 121 19.12 -0.16 15.85
C PRO A 121 17.94 -1.04 16.29
N GLY A 122 17.93 -2.30 15.84
CA GLY A 122 16.82 -3.21 16.11
C GLY A 122 15.47 -2.81 15.49
N ARG A 123 15.47 -1.82 14.59
CA ARG A 123 14.28 -1.16 14.02
C ARG A 123 13.38 -0.60 15.11
N THR A 124 13.97 -0.07 16.18
CA THR A 124 13.27 0.36 17.39
C THR A 124 13.49 1.84 17.60
N LEU A 125 12.39 2.60 17.71
CA LEU A 125 12.44 4.02 18.08
C LEU A 125 11.30 4.39 19.04
N PRO A 126 11.52 5.36 19.93
CA PRO A 126 10.44 6.08 20.60
C PRO A 126 9.57 6.82 19.59
N ALA A 127 8.27 6.92 19.87
CA ALA A 127 7.33 7.60 19.00
C ALA A 127 7.72 9.06 18.75
N SER A 128 8.22 9.77 19.75
CA SER A 128 8.68 11.16 19.55
C SER A 128 9.84 11.27 18.54
N GLU A 129 10.75 10.28 18.47
CA GLU A 129 11.85 10.27 17.51
C GLU A 129 11.37 9.94 16.10
N ILE A 130 10.41 9.02 15.97
CA ILE A 130 9.73 8.75 14.71
C ILE A 130 9.04 10.05 14.23
N GLY A 131 8.28 10.72 15.09
CA GLY A 131 7.64 12.00 14.80
C GLY A 131 8.61 13.05 14.31
N ARG A 132 9.75 13.21 15.00
CA ARG A 132 10.78 14.18 14.67
C ARG A 132 11.37 13.95 13.28
N ALA A 133 11.56 12.69 12.89
CA ALA A 133 12.01 12.36 11.53
C ALA A 133 11.00 12.81 10.45
N GLY A 134 9.71 12.82 10.78
CA GLY A 134 8.65 13.34 9.92
C GLY A 134 8.42 14.86 10.00
N GLY A 135 9.19 15.59 10.83
CA GLY A 135 8.99 17.03 11.05
C GLY A 135 7.87 17.36 12.04
N HIS A 136 7.54 16.44 12.95
CA HIS A 136 6.50 16.63 13.96
C HIS A 136 7.08 16.61 15.38
N ASP A 137 6.53 17.46 16.25
CA ASP A 137 6.94 17.52 17.65
C ASP A 137 6.12 16.59 18.54
N GLY A 138 6.84 15.84 19.38
CA GLY A 138 6.26 15.00 20.43
C GLY A 138 5.57 13.71 19.94
N ALA A 139 5.26 12.85 20.90
CA ALA A 139 4.68 11.53 20.64
C ALA A 139 3.26 11.58 20.05
N GLN A 140 2.50 12.67 20.29
CA GLN A 140 1.12 12.80 19.80
C GLN A 140 1.07 13.06 18.29
N GLY A 141 1.90 13.97 17.77
CA GLY A 141 2.04 14.21 16.34
C GLY A 141 2.53 12.95 15.62
N ALA A 142 3.52 12.28 16.19
CA ALA A 142 3.99 10.99 15.68
C ALA A 142 2.87 9.96 15.57
N SER A 143 2.13 9.74 16.66
CA SER A 143 1.05 8.75 16.74
C SER A 143 -0.05 9.00 15.70
N MET A 144 -0.40 10.27 15.45
CA MET A 144 -1.40 10.62 14.45
C MET A 144 -0.92 10.34 13.02
N HIS A 145 0.28 10.83 12.66
CA HIS A 145 0.79 10.69 11.28
C HIS A 145 1.22 9.26 10.97
N TYR A 146 1.86 8.59 11.92
CA TYR A 146 2.31 7.20 11.80
C TYR A 146 1.11 6.23 11.83
N GLY A 147 0.13 6.47 12.71
CA GLY A 147 -1.11 5.70 12.75
C GLY A 147 -1.96 5.85 11.48
N ARG A 148 -2.03 7.07 10.91
CA ARG A 148 -2.68 7.28 9.59
C ARG A 148 -1.96 6.53 8.48
N LEU A 149 -0.63 6.59 8.43
CA LEU A 149 0.15 5.81 7.48
C LEU A 149 -0.10 4.31 7.62
N ALA A 150 -0.13 3.81 8.86
CA ALA A 150 -0.41 2.41 9.14
C ALA A 150 -1.80 2.00 8.65
N ARG A 151 -2.81 2.87 8.84
CA ARG A 151 -4.16 2.68 8.31
C ARG A 151 -4.18 2.65 6.78
N ASP A 152 -3.54 3.60 6.12
CA ASP A 152 -3.52 3.68 4.65
C ASP A 152 -2.89 2.41 4.05
N LEU A 153 -1.78 1.94 4.65
CA LEU A 153 -1.14 0.68 4.29
C LEU A 153 -2.04 -0.53 4.58
N ALA A 154 -2.73 -0.55 5.73
CA ALA A 154 -3.67 -1.60 6.06
C ALA A 154 -4.83 -1.66 5.06
N GLU A 155 -5.40 -0.52 4.67
CA GLU A 155 -6.46 -0.43 3.67
C GLU A 155 -5.99 -0.93 2.29
N ALA A 156 -4.79 -0.54 1.86
CA ALA A 156 -4.20 -1.04 0.62
C ALA A 156 -3.97 -2.56 0.64
N MET A 157 -3.59 -3.11 1.80
CA MET A 157 -3.42 -4.54 2.03
C MET A 157 -4.73 -5.24 2.44
N GLU A 158 -5.89 -4.59 2.40
CA GLU A 158 -7.16 -5.07 2.98
C GLU A 158 -6.99 -5.81 4.34
N LEU A 159 -6.11 -5.28 5.20
CA LEU A 159 -5.94 -5.67 6.59
C LEU A 159 -6.88 -4.85 7.46
N ARG A 160 -7.45 -5.52 8.45
CA ARG A 160 -8.29 -4.91 9.47
C ARG A 160 -7.80 -5.40 10.83
N PRO A 161 -7.42 -4.50 11.75
CA PRO A 161 -7.28 -4.89 13.15
C PRO A 161 -8.66 -5.26 13.68
N ASP A 162 -8.70 -6.06 14.74
CA ASP A 162 -9.96 -6.53 15.30
C ASP A 162 -10.89 -5.36 15.69
N PRO A 163 -12.22 -5.49 15.49
CA PRO A 163 -13.18 -4.44 15.77
C PRO A 163 -13.12 -3.91 17.21
N GLU A 164 -12.76 -4.78 18.16
CA GLU A 164 -12.58 -4.45 19.57
C GLU A 164 -11.43 -3.45 19.81
N HIS A 165 -10.39 -3.48 18.97
CA HIS A 165 -9.27 -2.54 19.00
C HIS A 165 -9.60 -1.19 18.33
N LEU A 166 -10.67 -1.12 17.52
CA LEU A 166 -11.12 0.11 16.85
C LEU A 166 -12.17 0.90 17.66
N ALA A 167 -12.67 0.36 18.77
CA ALA A 167 -13.74 0.95 19.59
C ALA A 167 -13.30 2.12 20.49
N VAL A 168 -12.18 2.77 20.18
CA VAL A 168 -11.60 3.88 20.97
C VAL A 168 -11.86 5.22 20.28
N ASP A 169 -11.85 6.33 21.04
CA ASP A 169 -11.83 7.74 20.57
C ASP A 169 -11.14 7.87 19.19
N PRO A 170 -11.69 8.59 18.19
CA PRO A 170 -11.08 8.78 16.87
C PRO A 170 -9.57 9.12 16.87
N ALA A 171 -9.08 9.85 17.88
CA ALA A 171 -7.65 10.12 18.03
C ALA A 171 -6.84 8.86 18.46
N ALA A 172 -7.41 8.03 19.33
CA ALA A 172 -6.87 6.73 19.71
C ALA A 172 -7.09 5.66 18.63
N ALA A 173 -8.11 5.82 17.78
CA ALA A 173 -8.40 4.92 16.68
C ALA A 173 -7.26 4.87 15.64
N LEU A 174 -6.48 5.95 15.46
CA LEU A 174 -5.29 5.93 14.59
C LEU A 174 -4.14 5.13 15.20
N VAL A 175 -3.98 5.17 16.52
CA VAL A 175 -2.96 4.39 17.25
C VAL A 175 -3.23 2.89 17.12
N ALA A 176 -4.50 2.48 17.08
CA ALA A 176 -4.90 1.09 16.88
C ALA A 176 -4.43 0.48 15.54
N TRP A 177 -4.01 1.30 14.57
CA TRP A 177 -3.45 0.80 13.31
C TRP A 177 -1.94 0.57 13.36
N ILE A 178 -1.23 1.15 14.33
CA ILE A 178 0.23 1.02 14.45
C ILE A 178 0.69 -0.46 14.48
N PRO A 179 -0.01 -1.39 15.14
CA PRO A 179 0.27 -2.82 15.06
C PRO A 179 0.38 -3.41 13.65
N VAL A 180 -0.19 -2.77 12.62
CA VAL A 180 -0.03 -3.20 11.21
C VAL A 180 1.41 -3.05 10.73
N ILE A 181 2.15 -2.06 11.24
CA ILE A 181 3.49 -1.71 10.74
C ILE A 181 4.59 -1.84 11.81
N ALA A 182 4.22 -1.86 13.10
CA ALA A 182 5.16 -1.99 14.19
C ALA A 182 4.52 -2.63 15.44
N GLU A 183 5.30 -3.41 16.19
CA GLU A 183 4.89 -3.91 17.50
C GLU A 183 5.23 -2.90 18.61
N PRO A 184 4.32 -2.66 19.58
CA PRO A 184 4.63 -1.87 20.75
C PRO A 184 5.53 -2.65 21.70
N LEU A 185 6.58 -2.00 22.20
CA LEU A 185 7.46 -2.55 23.23
C LEU A 185 7.05 -2.01 24.61
N PRO A 186 7.24 -2.80 25.69
CA PRO A 186 6.95 -2.34 27.04
C PRO A 186 7.82 -1.14 27.39
N THR A 187 7.18 -0.03 27.74
CA THR A 187 7.85 1.16 28.27
C THR A 187 8.33 0.88 29.70
N PRO A 188 9.60 1.15 30.06
CA PRO A 188 10.06 0.98 31.43
C PRO A 188 9.28 1.90 32.38
N THR A 189 8.65 1.31 33.38
CA THR A 189 7.69 1.94 34.31
C THR A 189 8.34 2.85 35.37
N CYS A 190 9.66 3.00 35.37
CA CYS A 190 10.39 3.71 36.43
C CYS A 190 10.34 5.26 36.35
N ALA A 191 9.66 5.86 35.37
CA ALA A 191 9.59 7.32 35.21
C ALA A 191 8.18 7.87 35.56
N VAL A 192 8.02 8.39 36.78
CA VAL A 192 6.72 8.76 37.38
C VAL A 192 6.32 10.23 37.11
N ALA A 193 6.82 10.90 36.06
CA ALA A 193 6.53 12.34 35.86
C ALA A 193 6.21 12.79 34.43
N ALA A 194 6.39 11.96 33.41
CA ALA A 194 6.05 12.31 32.03
C ALA A 194 5.10 11.27 31.43
N ARG A 195 4.20 11.70 30.53
CA ARG A 195 3.43 10.77 29.69
C ARG A 195 4.46 9.86 28.99
N PRO A 196 4.33 8.52 29.08
CA PRO A 196 5.31 7.62 28.50
C PRO A 196 5.41 7.86 26.98
N ASP A 197 6.63 8.00 26.47
CA ASP A 197 6.91 8.01 25.04
C ASP A 197 6.95 6.54 24.58
N PRO A 198 5.91 6.06 23.88
CA PRO A 198 5.83 4.65 23.54
C PRO A 198 6.96 4.27 22.60
N ILE A 199 7.55 3.11 22.82
CA ILE A 199 8.63 2.58 21.98
C ILE A 199 8.01 1.56 21.02
N TRP A 200 8.29 1.71 19.73
CA TRP A 200 7.80 0.80 18.71
C TRP A 200 8.97 0.09 18.03
N ARG A 201 8.74 -1.17 17.63
CA ARG A 201 9.65 -1.91 16.76
C ARG A 201 8.97 -2.18 15.43
N MET A 202 9.53 -1.69 14.33
CA MET A 202 9.00 -1.95 12.99
C MET A 202 9.04 -3.45 12.66
N HIS A 203 7.96 -3.92 12.04
CA HIS A 203 7.88 -5.28 11.54
C HIS A 203 8.99 -5.58 10.52
N GLY A 204 9.63 -6.73 10.67
CA GLY A 204 10.72 -7.16 9.78
C GLY A 204 10.36 -7.11 8.28
N PRO A 205 9.19 -7.62 7.86
CA PRO A 205 8.78 -7.56 6.46
C PRO A 205 8.70 -6.15 5.87
N LEU A 206 8.23 -5.16 6.65
CA LEU A 206 8.16 -3.77 6.21
C LEU A 206 9.55 -3.16 6.04
N ALA A 207 10.45 -3.38 7.00
CA ALA A 207 11.83 -2.91 6.88
C ALA A 207 12.56 -3.55 5.68
N ALA A 208 12.33 -4.84 5.44
CA ALA A 208 12.87 -5.53 4.26
C ALA A 208 12.30 -4.98 2.94
N ALA A 209 11.01 -4.60 2.91
CA ALA A 209 10.40 -3.94 1.77
C ALA A 209 11.06 -2.58 1.50
N LEU A 210 11.30 -1.76 2.53
CA LEU A 210 11.99 -0.48 2.42
C LEU A 210 13.43 -0.64 1.91
N ALA A 211 14.16 -1.66 2.39
CA ALA A 211 15.50 -1.98 1.91
C ALA A 211 15.49 -2.40 0.42
N ARG A 212 14.53 -3.23 -0.02
CA ARG A 212 14.37 -3.60 -1.44
C ARG A 212 14.06 -2.41 -2.35
N LEU A 213 13.43 -1.35 -1.82
CA LEU A 213 13.20 -0.10 -2.53
C LEU A 213 14.42 0.83 -2.54
N GLY A 214 15.54 0.42 -1.92
CA GLY A 214 16.76 1.24 -1.80
C GLY A 214 16.61 2.43 -0.86
N LEU A 215 15.60 2.42 0.02
CA LEU A 215 15.30 3.52 0.94
C LEU A 215 16.07 3.43 2.25
N VAL A 216 16.67 2.28 2.55
CA VAL A 216 17.44 2.00 3.77
C VAL A 216 18.62 1.12 3.39
N GLY A 217 19.78 1.33 4.02
CA GLY A 217 20.96 0.46 3.84
C GLY A 217 20.68 -0.96 4.33
N GLY A 218 21.10 -1.96 3.54
CA GLY A 218 20.99 -3.38 3.87
C GLY A 218 22.07 -3.88 4.83
#